data_AF-A0A940V207-F1
#
_entry.id   AF-A0A940V207-F1
#
_cell.length_a   1.000
_cell.length_b   1.000
_cell.length_c   1.000
_cell.angle_alpha   90.00
_cell.angle_beta   90.00
_cell.angle_gamma   90.00
#
_symmetry.space_group_name_H-M   'P 1'
#
loop_
_entity.id
_entity.type
_entity.pdbx_description
1 polymer ?
#
loop_
_entity_poly.entity_id
_entity_poly.type
_entity_poly.pdbx_seq_one_letter_code
_entity_poly.pdbx_strand_id
1 'polypeptide(L)'
;MSDIIMQGVNEGNLKNISLKLPRGKLIVFTGLSGSGKSTLAMDVIFQECQRQYLEALGMQGLRKPKVDFIHNLSPAIMITQTEANRNPRSTVGTLTDIYTELRMIYEKLGLRECPHCHKTISAADCKEELEKKDGDFVVYMYCNHCKTRMEKLTRTHYSYNTREGACPKCQGLGKTMTVHAKHILHEGLSLEDGAVDY
;
A
#
# COMPACT_ATOMS: atom_id res chain seq x y z
N MET A 1 -31.84 12.61 -8.30
CA MET A 1 -30.48 13.06 -7.92
C MET A 1 -30.22 14.39 -8.62
N SER A 2 -29.68 15.39 -7.92
CA SER A 2 -29.37 16.71 -8.49
C SER A 2 -28.06 16.69 -9.27
N ASP A 3 -28.00 17.36 -10.42
CA ASP A 3 -26.79 17.40 -11.25
C ASP A 3 -25.65 18.20 -10.59
N ILE A 4 -24.39 17.91 -10.96
CA ILE A 4 -23.25 18.71 -10.53
C ILE A 4 -23.24 19.99 -11.35
N ILE A 5 -23.25 21.13 -10.67
CA ILE A 5 -23.31 22.45 -11.32
C ILE A 5 -22.09 23.24 -10.89
N MET A 6 -21.36 23.80 -11.85
CA MET A 6 -20.26 24.72 -11.59
C MET A 6 -20.36 25.94 -12.48
N GLN A 7 -20.02 27.09 -11.90
CA GLN A 7 -20.00 28.37 -12.59
C GLN A 7 -18.68 29.11 -12.32
N GLY A 8 -18.26 29.86 -13.33
CA GLY A 8 -17.11 30.74 -13.24
C GLY A 8 -15.78 30.02 -13.03
N VAL A 9 -15.57 28.88 -13.69
CA VAL A 9 -14.31 28.13 -13.57
C VAL A 9 -13.20 28.85 -14.37
N ASN A 10 -12.16 29.28 -13.66
CA ASN A 10 -11.05 30.10 -14.14
C ASN A 10 -9.66 29.57 -13.72
N GLU A 11 -9.56 28.28 -13.38
CA GLU A 11 -8.29 27.64 -13.02
C GLU A 11 -7.41 27.40 -14.26
N GLY A 12 -6.09 27.61 -14.13
CA GLY A 12 -5.14 27.45 -15.23
C GLY A 12 -5.51 28.32 -16.45
N ASN A 13 -5.76 27.66 -17.58
CA ASN A 13 -6.14 28.31 -18.84
C ASN A 13 -7.65 28.27 -19.14
N LEU A 14 -8.48 27.85 -18.18
CA LEU A 14 -9.93 27.83 -18.32
C LEU A 14 -10.48 29.27 -18.37
N LYS A 15 -11.40 29.53 -19.30
CA LYS A 15 -11.90 30.87 -19.62
C LYS A 15 -13.31 31.09 -19.07
N ASN A 16 -13.43 31.20 -17.76
CA ASN A 16 -14.69 31.48 -17.06
C ASN A 16 -15.85 30.54 -17.46
N ILE A 17 -15.58 29.24 -17.52
CA ILE A 17 -16.55 28.27 -18.03
C ILE A 17 -17.59 27.90 -16.98
N SER A 18 -18.81 27.63 -17.43
CA SER A 18 -19.90 27.10 -16.60
C SER A 18 -20.42 25.82 -17.24
N LEU A 19 -20.64 24.78 -16.43
CA LEU A 19 -21.09 23.49 -16.93
C LEU A 19 -21.98 22.78 -15.91
N LYS A 20 -22.84 21.91 -16.45
CA LYS A 20 -23.76 21.06 -15.71
C LYS A 20 -23.49 19.61 -16.09
N LEU A 21 -23.10 18.79 -15.12
CA LEU A 21 -22.75 17.38 -15.32
C LEU A 21 -23.82 16.46 -14.73
N PRO A 22 -24.40 15.54 -15.52
CA PRO A 22 -25.44 14.64 -15.03
C PRO A 22 -24.87 13.60 -14.06
N ARG A 23 -25.44 13.49 -12.86
CA ARG A 23 -25.00 12.48 -11.88
C ARG A 23 -25.44 11.07 -12.29
N GLY A 24 -24.66 10.08 -11.87
CA GLY A 24 -24.93 8.66 -12.17
C GLY A 24 -24.70 8.29 -13.64
N LYS A 25 -23.93 9.09 -14.37
CA LYS A 25 -23.55 8.85 -15.76
C LYS A 25 -22.04 8.74 -15.90
N LEU A 26 -21.58 7.99 -16.89
CA LEU A 26 -20.19 8.01 -17.34
C LEU A 26 -19.98 9.30 -18.14
N ILE A 27 -19.24 10.24 -17.57
CA ILE A 27 -18.90 11.51 -18.21
C ILE A 27 -17.49 11.41 -18.76
N VAL A 28 -17.30 11.80 -20.02
CA VAL A 28 -15.99 11.80 -20.68
C VAL A 28 -15.65 13.22 -21.10
N PHE A 29 -14.51 13.74 -20.63
CA PHE A 29 -13.96 15.01 -21.10
C PHE A 29 -13.04 14.77 -22.29
N THR A 30 -13.37 15.37 -23.44
CA THR A 30 -12.61 15.22 -24.69
C THR A 30 -12.12 16.58 -25.20
N GLY A 31 -11.16 16.56 -26.14
CA GLY A 31 -10.57 17.78 -26.73
C GLY A 31 -9.04 17.70 -26.88
N LEU A 32 -8.48 18.65 -27.65
CA LEU A 32 -7.04 18.72 -27.97
C LEU A 32 -6.15 18.83 -26.73
N SER A 33 -4.89 18.39 -26.82
CA SER A 33 -3.92 18.59 -25.73
C SER A 33 -3.84 20.07 -25.33
N GLY A 34 -3.72 20.35 -24.03
CA GLY A 34 -3.72 21.71 -23.50
C GLY A 34 -5.09 22.41 -23.46
N SER A 35 -6.19 21.78 -23.86
CA SER A 35 -7.54 22.39 -23.81
C SER A 35 -8.12 22.61 -22.40
N GLY A 36 -7.41 22.24 -21.34
CA GLY A 36 -7.86 22.39 -19.95
C GLY A 36 -8.65 21.20 -19.37
N LYS A 37 -8.72 20.04 -20.05
CA LYS A 37 -9.43 18.84 -19.55
C LYS A 37 -8.93 18.37 -18.19
N SER A 38 -7.61 18.17 -18.07
CA SER A 38 -6.99 17.71 -16.83
C SER A 38 -7.12 18.77 -15.74
N THR A 39 -6.99 20.04 -16.09
CA THR A 39 -7.23 21.16 -15.16
C THR A 39 -8.65 21.15 -14.62
N LEU A 40 -9.66 20.98 -15.48
CA LEU A 40 -11.05 20.89 -15.03
C LEU A 40 -11.29 19.66 -14.15
N ALA A 41 -10.81 18.48 -14.55
CA ALA A 41 -11.07 17.23 -13.83
C ALA A 41 -10.28 17.11 -12.51
N MET A 42 -8.99 17.43 -12.53
CA MET A 42 -8.06 17.20 -11.42
C MET A 42 -7.92 18.46 -10.56
N ASP A 43 -7.56 19.59 -11.17
CA ASP A 43 -7.22 20.81 -10.42
C ASP A 43 -8.46 21.56 -9.92
N VAL A 44 -9.63 21.36 -10.55
CA VAL A 44 -10.89 21.99 -10.14
C VAL A 44 -11.81 20.99 -9.44
N ILE A 45 -12.32 20.00 -10.17
CA ILE A 45 -13.37 19.10 -9.65
C ILE A 45 -12.81 18.27 -8.48
N PHE A 46 -11.71 17.54 -8.69
CA PHE A 46 -11.15 16.68 -7.65
C PHE A 46 -10.61 17.49 -6.45
N GLN A 47 -9.87 18.59 -6.67
CA GLN A 47 -9.41 19.43 -5.56
C GLN A 47 -10.55 20.01 -4.74
N GLU A 48 -11.62 20.52 -5.37
CA GLU A 48 -12.75 21.06 -4.62
C GLU A 48 -13.49 19.97 -3.83
N CYS A 49 -13.63 18.77 -4.39
CA CYS A 49 -14.17 17.62 -3.67
C CYS A 49 -13.33 17.27 -2.44
N GLN A 50 -12.00 17.18 -2.63
CA GLN A 50 -11.06 16.84 -1.57
C GLN A 50 -11.05 17.92 -0.48
N ARG A 51 -11.09 19.19 -0.85
CA ARG A 51 -11.18 20.33 0.06
C ARG A 51 -12.43 20.27 0.93
N GLN A 52 -13.62 20.17 0.31
CA GLN A 52 -14.88 20.12 1.05
C GLN A 52 -14.96 18.89 1.97
N TYR A 53 -14.46 17.74 1.52
CA TYR A 53 -14.44 16.52 2.32
C TYR A 53 -13.52 16.63 3.54
N LEU A 54 -12.30 17.16 3.37
CA LEU A 54 -11.34 17.30 4.45
C LEU A 54 -11.73 18.41 5.43
N GLU A 55 -12.35 19.50 4.96
CA GLU A 55 -12.92 20.54 5.83
C GLU A 55 -14.04 20.01 6.72
N ALA A 56 -14.89 19.11 6.20
CA ALA A 56 -15.90 18.43 7.01
C ALA A 56 -15.29 17.54 8.11
N LEU A 57 -14.05 17.10 7.95
CA LEU A 57 -13.27 16.36 8.96
C LEU A 57 -12.45 17.27 9.88
N GLY A 58 -12.60 18.60 9.78
CA GLY A 58 -11.87 19.57 10.60
C GLY A 58 -10.46 19.89 10.12
N MET A 59 -10.07 19.44 8.92
CA MET A 59 -8.77 19.76 8.32
C MET A 59 -8.88 21.03 7.47
N GLN A 60 -7.96 21.98 7.68
CA GLN A 60 -7.90 23.26 6.96
C GLN A 60 -6.60 23.40 6.16
N GLY A 61 -6.51 24.44 5.33
CA GLY A 61 -5.27 24.81 4.62
C GLY A 61 -5.16 24.28 3.20
N LEU A 62 -6.22 23.66 2.67
CA LEU A 62 -6.26 23.23 1.28
C LEU A 62 -6.58 24.43 0.37
N ARG A 63 -5.81 24.56 -0.71
CA ARG A 63 -6.01 25.61 -1.70
C ARG A 63 -7.38 25.43 -2.36
N LYS A 64 -8.21 26.47 -2.31
CA LYS A 64 -9.45 26.53 -3.09
C LYS A 64 -9.11 26.78 -4.58
N PRO A 65 -9.65 25.98 -5.52
CA PRO A 65 -9.49 26.25 -6.95
C PRO A 65 -10.22 27.54 -7.36
N LYS A 66 -9.78 28.17 -8.45
CA LYS A 66 -10.39 29.37 -9.03
C LYS A 66 -11.72 29.04 -9.69
N VAL A 67 -12.77 29.03 -8.88
CA VAL A 67 -14.16 28.81 -9.30
C VAL A 67 -15.10 29.62 -8.41
N ASP A 68 -16.13 30.22 -9.00
CA ASP A 68 -17.11 31.01 -8.23
C ASP A 68 -17.90 30.10 -7.28
N PHE A 69 -18.50 29.04 -7.83
CA PHE A 69 -19.09 27.98 -7.02
C PHE A 69 -19.18 26.64 -7.75
N ILE A 70 -19.22 25.56 -6.96
CA ILE A 70 -19.59 24.21 -7.38
C ILE A 70 -20.59 23.62 -6.38
N HIS A 71 -21.70 23.09 -6.88
CA HIS A 71 -22.73 22.42 -6.09
C HIS A 71 -22.85 20.94 -6.44
N ASN A 72 -23.35 20.17 -5.47
CA ASN A 72 -23.63 18.72 -5.58
C ASN A 72 -22.40 17.86 -5.92
N LEU A 73 -21.20 18.29 -5.55
CA LEU A 73 -20.03 17.40 -5.56
C LEU A 73 -20.21 16.25 -4.57
N SER A 74 -19.52 15.15 -4.82
CA SER A 74 -19.41 14.02 -3.90
C SER A 74 -17.94 13.84 -3.55
N PRO A 75 -17.61 13.17 -2.44
CA PRO A 75 -16.26 12.69 -2.22
C PRO A 75 -15.77 11.97 -3.48
N ALA A 76 -14.60 12.38 -3.97
CA ALA A 76 -14.05 11.92 -5.24
C ALA A 76 -12.78 11.10 -5.00
N ILE A 77 -12.56 10.12 -5.85
CA ILE A 77 -11.34 9.32 -5.90
C ILE A 77 -10.69 9.58 -7.25
N MET A 78 -9.42 9.98 -7.23
CA MET A 78 -8.64 10.18 -8.44
C MET A 78 -7.81 8.93 -8.72
N ILE A 79 -7.99 8.34 -9.90
CA ILE A 79 -7.21 7.21 -10.38
C ILE A 79 -6.34 7.72 -11.53
N THR A 80 -5.05 7.90 -11.27
CA THR A 80 -4.06 8.33 -12.25
C THR A 80 -3.21 7.16 -12.75
N GLN A 81 -2.43 7.39 -13.80
CA GLN A 81 -1.45 6.44 -14.33
C GLN A 81 -0.09 6.53 -13.64
N THR A 82 0.06 7.32 -12.57
CA THR A 82 1.36 7.59 -11.95
C THR A 82 1.99 6.33 -11.36
N GLU A 83 3.32 6.21 -11.49
CA GLU A 83 4.09 4.98 -11.39
C GLU A 83 3.74 4.07 -10.21
N ALA A 84 3.70 2.76 -10.49
CA ALA A 84 3.63 1.73 -9.46
C ALA A 84 4.75 1.94 -8.43
N ASN A 85 4.40 1.80 -7.15
CA ASN A 85 5.35 1.82 -6.05
C ASN A 85 6.56 0.93 -6.38
N ARG A 86 7.75 1.53 -6.54
CA ARG A 86 8.99 0.83 -6.91
C ARG A 86 9.66 0.12 -5.73
N ASN A 87 9.03 0.10 -4.56
CA ASN A 87 9.56 -0.63 -3.41
C ASN A 87 9.64 -2.12 -3.78
N PRO A 88 10.83 -2.75 -3.72
CA PRO A 88 11.03 -4.13 -4.15
C PRO A 88 10.27 -5.17 -3.32
N ARG A 89 9.74 -4.80 -2.14
CA ARG A 89 8.86 -5.67 -1.34
C ARG A 89 7.36 -5.39 -1.56
N SER A 90 7.01 -4.42 -2.40
CA SER A 90 5.63 -4.19 -2.82
C SER A 90 5.28 -5.12 -3.97
N THR A 91 4.31 -6.00 -3.75
CA THR A 91 3.76 -6.91 -4.74
C THR A 91 2.28 -6.58 -4.98
N VAL A 92 1.66 -7.20 -5.99
CA VAL A 92 0.21 -7.12 -6.19
C VAL A 92 -0.54 -7.55 -4.93
N GLY A 93 -0.05 -8.58 -4.22
CA GLY A 93 -0.68 -9.08 -3.01
C GLY A 93 -0.67 -8.06 -1.86
N THR A 94 0.41 -7.29 -1.70
CA THR A 94 0.45 -6.21 -0.68
C THR A 94 -0.33 -4.98 -1.11
N LEU A 95 -0.38 -4.68 -2.40
CA LEU A 95 -1.10 -3.51 -2.93
C LEU A 95 -2.63 -3.67 -2.80
N THR A 96 -3.12 -4.90 -2.95
CA THR A 96 -4.56 -5.24 -2.94
C THR A 96 -5.04 -5.73 -1.58
N ASP A 97 -4.18 -5.73 -0.56
CA ASP A 97 -4.39 -6.33 0.77
C ASP A 97 -4.73 -7.83 0.80
N ILE A 98 -4.82 -8.50 -0.36
CA ILE A 98 -5.00 -9.96 -0.45
C ILE A 98 -3.93 -10.69 0.38
N TYR A 99 -2.69 -10.20 0.36
CA TYR A 99 -1.62 -10.78 1.16
C TYR A 99 -1.87 -10.67 2.67
N THR A 100 -2.49 -9.59 3.13
CA THR A 100 -2.86 -9.43 4.55
C THR A 100 -3.90 -10.47 4.95
N GLU A 101 -4.93 -10.65 4.12
CA GLU A 101 -5.97 -11.66 4.33
C GLU A 101 -5.41 -13.09 4.31
N LEU A 102 -4.55 -13.40 3.32
CA LEU A 102 -3.89 -14.70 3.25
C LEU A 102 -3.09 -14.99 4.52
N ARG A 103 -2.31 -14.05 5.03
CA ARG A 103 -1.55 -14.26 6.28
C ARG A 103 -2.44 -14.58 7.48
N MET A 104 -3.63 -13.99 7.55
CA MET A 104 -4.61 -14.33 8.59
C MET A 104 -5.16 -15.75 8.41
N ILE A 105 -5.45 -16.15 7.17
CA ILE A 105 -5.88 -17.52 6.85
C ILE A 105 -4.79 -18.53 7.25
N TYR A 106 -3.53 -18.29 6.90
CA TYR A 106 -2.42 -19.17 7.26
C TYR A 106 -2.20 -19.26 8.78
N GLU A 107 -2.33 -18.14 9.50
CA GLU A 107 -2.26 -18.14 10.96
C GLU A 107 -3.39 -18.97 11.59
N LYS A 108 -4.63 -18.83 11.10
CA LYS A 108 -5.82 -19.39 11.75
C LYS A 108 -6.18 -20.79 11.29
N LEU A 109 -5.91 -21.14 10.04
CA LEU A 109 -6.29 -22.40 9.41
C LEU A 109 -5.07 -23.23 8.96
N GLY A 110 -3.85 -22.78 9.25
CA GLY A 110 -2.62 -23.47 8.88
C GLY A 110 -2.56 -24.88 9.47
N LEU A 111 -2.42 -25.87 8.59
CA LEU A 111 -2.10 -27.25 8.95
C LEU A 111 -0.58 -27.40 9.05
N ARG A 112 -0.10 -27.93 10.17
CA ARG A 112 1.32 -28.19 10.38
C ARG A 112 1.52 -29.43 11.22
N GLU A 113 2.73 -29.98 11.23
CA GLU A 113 3.09 -31.02 12.19
C GLU A 113 3.43 -30.40 13.55
N CYS A 114 2.96 -31.04 14.61
CA CYS A 114 3.39 -30.69 15.96
C CYS A 114 4.89 -30.99 16.11
N PRO A 115 5.73 -30.03 16.53
CA PRO A 115 7.17 -30.25 16.69
C PRO A 115 7.53 -31.25 17.79
N HIS A 116 6.57 -31.64 18.64
CA HIS A 116 6.79 -32.56 19.75
C HIS A 116 6.25 -33.97 19.49
N CYS A 117 5.04 -34.10 18.92
CA CYS A 117 4.41 -35.41 18.71
C CYS A 117 4.22 -35.79 17.24
N HIS A 118 4.66 -34.94 16.31
CA HIS A 118 4.63 -35.15 14.84
C HIS A 118 3.26 -35.40 14.22
N LYS A 119 2.18 -35.36 14.99
CA LYS A 119 0.81 -35.40 14.47
C LYS A 119 0.47 -34.08 13.79
N THR A 120 -0.32 -34.15 12.72
CA THR A 120 -0.89 -32.98 12.06
C THR A 120 -1.84 -32.24 13.02
N ILE A 121 -1.63 -30.94 13.16
CA ILE A 121 -2.44 -30.02 13.94
C ILE A 121 -2.93 -28.90 13.03
N SER A 122 -4.20 -28.52 13.22
CA SER A 122 -4.75 -27.28 12.71
C SER A 122 -4.62 -26.19 13.78
N ALA A 123 -4.21 -24.99 13.38
CA ALA A 123 -4.18 -23.85 14.29
C ALA A 123 -5.58 -23.54 14.87
N ALA A 124 -6.66 -23.81 14.12
CA ALA A 124 -8.04 -23.59 14.55
C ALA A 124 -8.46 -24.50 15.72
N ASP A 125 -7.86 -25.69 15.82
CA ASP A 125 -8.19 -26.67 16.86
C ASP A 125 -7.34 -26.52 18.13
N CYS A 126 -6.31 -25.65 18.07
CA CYS A 126 -5.36 -25.46 19.16
C CYS A 126 -5.82 -24.30 20.06
N LYS A 127 -5.83 -24.51 21.38
CA LYS A 127 -6.13 -23.44 22.33
C LYS A 127 -4.99 -22.41 22.31
N GLU A 128 -5.32 -21.13 22.22
CA GLU A 128 -4.37 -20.00 22.24
C GLU A 128 -4.24 -19.41 23.65
N GLU A 129 -3.06 -18.90 23.98
CA GLU A 129 -2.76 -18.15 25.20
C GLU A 129 -1.84 -16.98 24.85
N LEU A 130 -2.12 -15.81 25.42
CA LEU A 130 -1.38 -14.59 25.12
C LEU A 130 -0.61 -14.16 26.36
N GLU A 131 0.69 -13.96 26.22
CA GLU A 131 1.61 -13.61 27.30
C GLU A 131 2.36 -12.33 26.93
N LYS A 132 2.50 -11.41 27.89
CA LYS A 132 3.29 -10.19 27.69
C LYS A 132 4.72 -10.42 28.21
N LYS A 133 5.72 -10.33 27.33
CA LYS A 133 7.14 -10.44 27.65
C LYS A 133 7.88 -9.21 27.17
N ASP A 134 8.64 -8.57 28.05
CA ASP A 134 9.50 -7.42 27.73
C ASP A 134 8.80 -6.26 26.98
N GLY A 135 7.49 -6.09 27.23
CA GLY A 135 6.67 -5.08 26.56
C GLY A 135 5.91 -5.60 25.33
N ASP A 136 6.33 -6.73 24.76
CA ASP A 136 5.75 -7.36 23.58
C ASP A 136 4.73 -8.44 23.95
N PHE A 137 3.78 -8.69 23.04
CA PHE A 137 2.78 -9.75 23.19
C PHE A 137 3.18 -10.96 22.36
N VAL A 138 3.42 -12.08 23.04
CA VAL A 138 3.73 -13.37 22.43
C VAL A 138 2.49 -14.26 22.49
N VAL A 139 2.15 -14.88 21.37
CA VAL A 139 1.02 -15.81 21.28
C VAL A 139 1.54 -17.24 21.34
N TYR A 140 1.09 -17.97 22.35
CA TYR A 140 1.32 -19.39 22.51
C TYR A 140 0.09 -20.19 22.08
N MET A 141 0.30 -21.45 21.75
CA MET A 141 -0.75 -22.41 21.48
C MET A 141 -0.44 -23.77 22.09
N TYR A 142 -1.48 -24.55 22.35
CA TYR A 142 -1.38 -25.90 22.89
C TYR A 142 -1.77 -26.93 21.84
N CYS A 143 -0.89 -27.92 21.59
CA CYS A 143 -1.20 -29.02 20.68
C CYS A 143 -2.49 -29.71 21.10
N ASN A 144 -3.45 -29.88 20.19
CA ASN A 144 -4.70 -30.58 20.49
C ASN A 144 -4.50 -32.08 20.80
N HIS A 145 -3.40 -32.69 20.35
CA HIS A 145 -3.04 -34.09 20.61
C HIS A 145 -2.25 -34.31 21.90
N CYS A 146 -1.06 -33.73 22.04
CA CYS A 146 -0.15 -33.98 23.17
C CYS A 146 -0.20 -32.92 24.28
N LYS A 147 -0.98 -31.84 24.09
CA LYS A 147 -1.12 -30.71 25.01
C LYS A 147 0.17 -29.93 25.30
N THR A 148 1.28 -30.23 24.62
CA THR A 148 2.52 -29.45 24.71
C THR A 148 2.26 -28.00 24.29
N ARG A 149 2.72 -27.06 25.12
CA ARG A 149 2.71 -25.62 24.85
C ARG A 149 3.83 -25.26 23.87
N MET A 150 3.53 -24.43 22.87
CA MET A 150 4.50 -23.95 21.89
C MET A 150 4.15 -22.54 21.40
N GLU A 151 5.12 -21.86 20.81
CA GLU A 151 4.87 -20.58 20.16
C GLU A 151 3.99 -20.76 18.91
N LYS A 152 3.02 -19.85 18.76
CA LYS A 152 2.11 -19.84 17.63
C LYS A 152 2.75 -19.08 16.47
N LEU A 153 2.70 -19.66 15.27
CA LEU A 153 3.00 -18.92 14.05
C LEU A 153 1.88 -17.93 13.78
N THR A 154 2.15 -16.66 14.04
CA THR A 154 1.25 -15.53 13.73
C THR A 154 1.42 -15.06 12.29
N ARG A 155 0.52 -14.17 11.83
CA ARG A 155 0.60 -13.45 10.55
C ARG A 155 1.94 -12.75 10.29
N THR A 156 2.72 -12.48 11.33
CA THR A 156 4.07 -11.94 11.21
C THR A 156 4.99 -12.97 10.56
N HIS A 157 4.95 -14.22 11.01
CA HIS A 157 5.76 -15.31 10.45
C HIS A 157 5.43 -15.60 8.98
N TYR A 158 4.21 -15.31 8.54
CA TYR A 158 3.80 -15.44 7.14
C TYR A 158 4.09 -14.18 6.31
N SER A 159 4.87 -13.23 6.84
CA SER A 159 5.18 -11.96 6.20
C SER A 159 6.64 -11.81 5.81
N TYR A 160 6.93 -11.80 4.50
CA TYR A 160 8.27 -11.49 4.00
C TYR A 160 8.70 -10.03 4.26
N ASN A 161 7.78 -9.19 4.75
CA ASN A 161 8.03 -7.80 5.15
C ASN A 161 8.42 -7.64 6.63
N THR A 162 8.33 -8.72 7.43
CA THR A 162 8.64 -8.69 8.86
C THR A 162 9.95 -9.41 9.14
N ARG A 163 10.54 -9.19 10.31
CA ARG A 163 11.80 -9.83 10.69
C ARG A 163 11.63 -11.35 10.82
N GLU A 164 10.51 -11.79 11.35
CA GLU A 164 10.20 -13.18 11.68
C GLU A 164 9.88 -14.00 10.42
N GLY A 165 9.19 -13.40 9.44
CA GLY A 165 8.79 -14.06 8.20
C GLY A 165 9.73 -13.82 7.00
N ALA A 166 10.66 -12.87 7.10
CA ALA A 166 11.63 -12.63 6.03
C ALA A 166 12.68 -13.74 5.97
N CYS A 167 12.96 -14.21 4.74
CA CYS A 167 14.09 -15.10 4.51
C CYS A 167 15.39 -14.44 4.97
N PRO A 168 16.22 -15.08 5.81
CA PRO A 168 17.44 -14.47 6.35
C PRO A 168 18.48 -14.14 5.27
N LYS A 169 18.44 -14.84 4.12
CA LYS A 169 19.37 -14.63 3.01
C LYS A 169 19.01 -13.42 2.14
N CYS A 170 17.76 -13.34 1.66
CA CYS A 170 17.32 -12.25 0.79
C CYS A 170 16.58 -11.13 1.53
N GLN A 171 16.37 -11.27 2.83
CA GLN A 171 15.64 -10.33 3.68
C GLN A 171 14.27 -9.96 3.08
N GLY A 172 13.58 -10.96 2.53
CA GLY A 172 12.25 -10.79 1.93
C GLY A 172 12.23 -10.15 0.53
N LEU A 173 13.38 -9.89 -0.10
CA LEU A 173 13.45 -9.32 -1.45
C LEU A 173 13.25 -10.36 -2.56
N GLY A 174 13.27 -11.66 -2.23
CA GLY A 174 13.20 -12.76 -3.20
C GLY A 174 14.47 -12.96 -4.04
N LYS A 175 15.38 -11.99 -4.06
CA LYS A 175 16.68 -12.05 -4.73
C LYS A 175 17.79 -11.45 -3.85
N THR A 176 19.01 -11.92 -4.03
CA THR A 176 20.21 -11.32 -3.43
C THR A 176 21.05 -10.68 -4.52
N MET A 177 21.44 -9.42 -4.32
CA MET A 177 22.45 -8.78 -5.16
C MET A 177 23.79 -8.94 -4.45
N THR A 178 24.76 -9.54 -5.13
CA THR A 178 26.12 -9.72 -4.62
C THR A 178 27.09 -9.04 -5.56
N VAL A 179 28.04 -8.31 -5.00
CA VAL A 179 29.12 -7.70 -5.78
C VAL A 179 30.08 -8.79 -6.22
N HIS A 180 30.36 -8.89 -7.51
CA HIS A 180 31.41 -9.77 -8.01
C HIS A 180 32.78 -9.10 -7.82
N ALA A 181 33.34 -9.22 -6.62
CA ALA A 181 34.56 -8.52 -6.20
C ALA A 181 35.74 -8.65 -7.20
N LYS A 182 35.89 -9.79 -7.86
CA LYS A 182 36.94 -10.04 -8.86
C LYS A 182 36.87 -9.15 -10.11
N HIS A 183 35.73 -8.54 -10.38
CA HIS A 183 35.52 -7.65 -11.52
C HIS A 183 35.59 -6.17 -11.13
N ILE A 184 35.83 -5.89 -9.85
CA ILE A 184 35.81 -4.53 -9.31
C ILE A 184 37.11 -4.24 -8.56
N LEU A 185 37.72 -5.25 -7.93
CA LEU A 185 38.93 -5.09 -7.13
C LEU A 185 40.15 -5.63 -7.87
N HIS A 186 41.10 -4.74 -8.13
CA HIS A 186 42.43 -5.08 -8.65
C HIS A 186 43.42 -5.13 -7.49
N GLU A 187 43.50 -6.29 -6.82
CA GLU A 187 44.29 -6.50 -5.59
C GLU A 187 45.80 -6.19 -5.73
N GLY A 188 46.30 -6.04 -6.96
CA GLY A 188 47.68 -5.68 -7.24
C GLY A 188 47.96 -4.18 -7.38
N LEU A 189 46.95 -3.32 -7.31
CA LEU A 189 47.09 -1.87 -7.43
C LEU A 189 46.84 -1.18 -6.08
N SER A 190 47.41 0.01 -5.89
CA SER A 190 47.04 0.85 -4.76
C SER A 190 45.68 1.51 -5.02
N LEU A 191 45.01 2.02 -3.97
CA LEU A 191 43.75 2.76 -4.13
C LEU A 191 43.92 4.00 -5.03
N GLU A 192 45.08 4.67 -4.95
CA GLU A 192 45.42 5.83 -5.77
C GLU A 192 45.67 5.46 -7.24
N ASP A 193 46.12 4.22 -7.48
CA ASP A 193 46.37 3.66 -8.82
C ASP A 193 45.13 3.00 -9.45
N GLY A 194 43.95 3.13 -8.84
CA GLY A 194 42.70 2.59 -9.38
C GLY A 194 42.45 1.12 -9.03
N ALA A 195 42.77 0.69 -7.80
CA ALA A 195 42.43 -0.65 -7.32
C ALA A 195 40.92 -0.99 -7.30
N VAL A 196 40.04 -0.02 -7.56
CA VAL A 196 38.58 -0.19 -7.59
C VAL A 196 38.01 0.43 -8.86
N ASP A 197 37.37 -0.38 -9.71
CA ASP A 197 36.60 0.10 -10.86
C ASP A 197 35.27 0.73 -10.40
N TYR A 198 34.90 1.87 -11.00
CA TYR A 198 33.70 2.66 -10.67
C TYR A 198 32.57 2.50 -11.70
#